data_AF-A0A3N5PX07-F1
#
_entry.id   AF-A0A3N5PX07-F1
#
_cell.length_a   1.000
_cell.length_b   1.000
_cell.length_c   1.000
_cell.angle_alpha   90.00
_cell.angle_beta   90.00
_cell.angle_gamma   90.00
#
_symmetry.space_group_name_H-M   'P 1'
#
loop_
_entity.id
_entity.type
_entity.pdbx_description
1 polymer ?
#
loop_
_entity_poly.entity_id
_entity_poly.type
_entity_poly.pdbx_seq_one_letter_code
_entity_poly.pdbx_strand_id
1 'polypeptide(L)'
;MFGIEKFNLTFSFNPLLLVLFFLIAAAFTFYIYRFTVPVIDLSKKILLILIRFTALLLMLFIIFEPMITLAKKIVIEPVNLLFIDNSRSIQIDDGTKRDETIRTFISD
;
A
#
# COMPACT_ATOMS: atom_id res chain seq x y z
N MET A 1 16.89 -1.62 -4.02
CA MET A 1 16.64 -0.35 -3.30
C MET A 1 15.27 -0.25 -2.63
N PHE A 2 14.21 -0.97 -3.04
CA PHE A 2 12.91 -0.92 -2.31
C PHE A 2 12.30 -2.26 -1.87
N GLY A 3 12.83 -3.41 -2.31
CA GLY A 3 12.35 -4.75 -1.86
C GLY A 3 10.88 -5.05 -2.18
N ILE A 4 10.27 -4.30 -3.11
CA ILE A 4 8.88 -4.49 -3.53
C ILE A 4 8.86 -5.66 -4.54
N GLU A 5 8.16 -6.74 -4.21
CA GLU A 5 8.03 -7.93 -5.06
C GLU A 5 6.80 -7.87 -5.97
N LYS A 6 5.72 -7.24 -5.51
CA LYS A 6 4.51 -7.05 -6.33
C LYS A 6 4.05 -5.62 -6.25
N PHE A 7 3.77 -5.06 -7.42
CA PHE A 7 3.10 -3.79 -7.62
C PHE A 7 1.89 -4.03 -8.50
N ASN A 8 0.69 -3.79 -7.98
CA ASN A 8 -0.56 -3.94 -8.73
C ASN A 8 -1.39 -2.67 -8.61
N LEU A 9 -2.00 -2.24 -9.71
CA LEU A 9 -3.01 -1.19 -9.75
C LEU A 9 -4.34 -1.84 -10.14
N THR A 10 -5.33 -1.75 -9.27
CA THR A 10 -6.66 -2.30 -9.48
C THR A 10 -7.71 -1.19 -9.39
N PHE A 11 -8.83 -1.37 -10.08
CA PHE A 11 -9.97 -0.45 -10.07
C PHE A 11 -11.22 -1.24 -9.72
N SER A 12 -12.17 -0.61 -9.02
CA SER A 12 -13.45 -1.24 -8.66
C SER A 12 -14.34 -1.49 -9.89
N PHE A 13 -14.14 -0.73 -10.97
CA PHE A 13 -14.88 -0.85 -12.23
C PHE A 13 -13.94 -1.07 -13.44
N ASN A 14 -14.53 -1.33 -14.61
CA ASN A 14 -13.78 -1.55 -15.85
C ASN A 14 -12.93 -0.31 -16.23
N PRO A 15 -11.59 -0.44 -16.34
CA PRO A 15 -10.70 0.67 -16.69
C PRO A 15 -11.01 1.36 -18.03
N LEU A 16 -11.63 0.66 -18.99
CA LEU A 16 -12.03 1.29 -20.26
C LEU A 16 -13.13 2.35 -20.04
N LEU A 17 -14.03 2.13 -19.08
CA LEU A 17 -15.05 3.13 -18.73
C LEU A 17 -14.41 4.37 -18.11
N LEU A 18 -13.33 4.21 -17.32
CA LEU A 18 -12.59 5.35 -16.78
C LEU A 18 -12.02 6.22 -17.90
N VAL A 19 -11.41 5.59 -18.93
CA VAL A 19 -10.88 6.31 -20.09
C VAL A 19 -12.00 7.01 -20.87
N LEU A 20 -13.13 6.34 -21.08
CA LEU A 20 -14.29 6.93 -21.75
C LEU A 20 -14.81 8.16 -20.99
N PHE A 21 -15.03 8.04 -19.68
CA PHE A 21 -15.52 9.16 -18.86
C PHE A 21 -14.50 10.29 -18.74
N PHE A 22 -13.21 9.98 -18.73
CA PHE A 22 -12.15 10.98 -18.78
C PHE A 22 -12.24 11.82 -20.06
N LEU A 23 -12.38 11.18 -21.23
CA LEU A 23 -12.53 11.86 -22.51
C LEU A 23 -13.81 12.70 -22.57
N ILE A 24 -14.92 12.16 -22.06
CA ILE A 24 -16.20 12.88 -21.97
C ILE A 24 -16.05 14.11 -21.06
N ALA A 25 -15.42 13.99 -19.90
CA ALA A 25 -15.19 15.10 -18.98
C ALA A 25 -14.32 16.18 -19.62
N ALA A 26 -13.25 15.81 -20.33
CA ALA A 26 -12.37 16.75 -21.03
C ALA A 26 -13.10 17.48 -22.17
N ALA A 27 -13.85 16.74 -22.99
CA ALA A 27 -14.65 17.31 -24.07
C ALA A 27 -15.75 18.24 -23.52
N PHE A 28 -16.41 17.84 -22.43
CA PHE A 28 -17.45 18.61 -21.78
C PHE A 28 -16.92 19.93 -21.20
N THR A 29 -15.81 19.90 -20.46
CA THR A 29 -15.23 21.13 -19.90
C THR A 29 -14.75 22.06 -21.02
N PHE A 30 -14.08 21.54 -22.03
CA PHE A 30 -13.67 22.33 -23.18
C PHE A 30 -14.87 22.96 -23.90
N TYR A 31 -15.95 22.20 -24.10
CA TYR A 31 -17.18 22.67 -24.74
C TYR A 31 -17.86 23.79 -23.97
N ILE A 32 -18.04 23.64 -22.65
CA ILE A 32 -18.70 24.64 -21.79
C ILE A 32 -17.93 25.97 -21.80
N TYR A 33 -16.60 25.92 -21.74
CA TYR A 33 -15.78 27.13 -21.76
C TYR A 33 -15.45 27.62 -23.17
N ARG A 34 -15.93 26.96 -24.23
CA ARG A 34 -15.73 27.41 -25.63
C ARG A 34 -16.24 28.83 -25.81
N PHE A 35 -17.44 29.12 -25.31
CA PHE A 35 -18.08 30.43 -25.37
C PHE A 35 -18.45 30.88 -23.94
N THR A 36 -17.72 31.87 -23.42
CA THR A 36 -18.02 32.48 -22.13
C THR A 36 -18.71 33.83 -22.34
N VAL A 37 -19.74 34.13 -21.57
CA VAL A 37 -20.38 35.44 -21.53
C VAL A 37 -20.23 36.01 -20.12
N PRO A 38 -19.53 37.13 -19.92
CA PRO A 38 -18.75 37.91 -20.90
C PRO A 38 -17.52 37.15 -21.42
N VAL A 39 -16.93 37.65 -22.52
CA VAL A 39 -15.69 37.09 -23.07
C VAL A 39 -14.57 37.32 -22.04
N ILE A 40 -13.97 36.25 -21.56
CA ILE A 40 -12.87 36.30 -20.58
C ILE A 40 -11.52 36.14 -21.29
N ASP A 41 -10.47 36.62 -20.62
CA ASP A 41 -9.09 36.41 -21.07
C ASP A 41 -8.72 34.91 -21.11
N LEU A 42 -7.84 34.55 -22.05
CA LEU A 42 -7.44 33.18 -22.35
C LEU A 42 -6.82 32.48 -21.13
N SER A 43 -6.00 33.19 -20.36
CA SER A 43 -5.36 32.66 -19.16
C SER A 43 -6.37 32.23 -18.10
N LYS A 44 -7.38 33.07 -17.87
CA LYS A 44 -8.48 32.78 -16.93
C LYS A 44 -9.34 31.63 -17.43
N LYS A 45 -9.60 31.59 -18.74
CA LYS A 45 -10.34 30.48 -19.38
C LYS A 45 -9.62 29.14 -19.18
N ILE A 46 -8.32 29.09 -19.43
CA ILE A 46 -7.51 27.88 -19.23
C ILE A 46 -7.55 27.45 -17.75
N LEU A 47 -7.34 28.40 -16.83
CA LEU A 47 -7.40 28.11 -15.39
C LEU A 47 -8.76 27.50 -14.98
N LEU A 48 -9.87 28.08 -15.46
CA LEU A 48 -11.21 27.58 -15.15
C LEU A 48 -11.46 26.19 -15.74
N ILE A 49 -11.02 25.93 -16.98
CA ILE A 49 -11.09 24.60 -17.60
C ILE A 49 -10.31 23.59 -16.77
N LEU A 50 -9.07 23.91 -16.38
CA LEU A 50 -8.23 23.02 -15.59
C LEU A 50 -8.84 22.70 -14.23
N ILE A 51 -9.31 23.72 -13.50
CA ILE A 51 -9.98 23.54 -12.20
C ILE A 51 -11.23 22.66 -12.35
N ARG A 52 -12.08 22.96 -13.34
CA ARG A 52 -13.32 22.19 -13.57
C ARG A 52 -13.03 20.75 -13.96
N PHE A 53 -12.07 20.54 -14.85
CA PHE A 53 -11.65 19.21 -15.27
C PHE A 53 -11.06 18.41 -14.11
N THR A 54 -10.22 19.06 -13.29
CA THR A 54 -9.64 18.43 -12.09
C THR A 54 -10.72 18.01 -11.10
N ALA A 55 -11.73 18.84 -10.87
CA ALA A 55 -12.86 18.49 -10.00
C ALA A 55 -13.64 17.27 -10.52
N LEU A 56 -13.91 17.19 -11.84
CA LEU A 56 -14.54 16.02 -12.45
C LEU A 56 -13.64 14.79 -12.39
N LEU A 57 -12.33 14.95 -12.62
CA LEU A 57 -11.35 13.87 -12.54
C LEU A 57 -11.27 13.28 -11.12
N LEU A 58 -11.26 14.14 -10.10
CA LEU A 58 -11.31 13.71 -8.70
C LEU A 58 -12.61 12.95 -8.40
N MET A 59 -13.75 13.42 -8.91
CA MET A 59 -15.02 12.69 -8.81
C MET A 59 -14.92 11.30 -9.48
N LEU A 60 -14.31 11.19 -10.66
CA LEU A 60 -14.09 9.91 -11.31
C LEU A 60 -13.18 8.99 -10.48
N PHE A 61 -12.12 9.51 -9.88
CA PHE A 61 -11.26 8.70 -9.01
C PHE A 61 -11.96 8.25 -7.73
N ILE A 62 -12.86 9.06 -7.17
CA ILE A 62 -13.71 8.64 -6.04
C ILE A 62 -14.62 7.48 -6.46
N ILE A 63 -15.23 7.55 -7.66
CA ILE A 63 -16.13 6.50 -8.14
C ILE A 63 -15.37 5.21 -8.51
N PHE A 64 -14.22 5.33 -9.16
CA PHE A 64 -13.46 4.18 -9.66
C PHE A 64 -12.54 3.53 -8.62
N GLU A 65 -12.28 4.22 -7.51
CA GLU A 65 -11.51 3.74 -6.36
C GLU A 65 -10.19 3.07 -6.78
N PRO A 66 -9.21 3.82 -7.34
CA PRO A 66 -7.93 3.26 -7.74
C PRO A 66 -7.19 2.75 -6.50
N MET A 67 -6.91 1.45 -6.47
CA MET A 67 -6.19 0.81 -5.38
C MET A 67 -4.79 0.40 -5.85
N ILE A 68 -3.78 0.93 -5.16
CA ILE A 68 -2.37 0.58 -5.38
C ILE A 68 -1.96 -0.44 -4.32
N THR A 69 -1.58 -1.64 -4.75
CA THR A 69 -1.13 -2.72 -3.87
C THR A 69 0.38 -2.91 -4.00
N LEU A 70 1.11 -2.71 -2.91
CA LEU A 70 2.54 -3.01 -2.80
C LEU A 70 2.74 -4.19 -1.86
N ALA A 71 3.36 -5.26 -2.34
CA ALA A 71 3.77 -6.38 -1.50
C ALA A 71 5.29 -6.43 -1.39
N LYS A 72 5.80 -6.55 -0.16
CA LYS A 72 7.19 -6.81 0.16
C LYS A 72 7.29 -8.16 0.86
N LYS A 73 8.20 -9.01 0.41
CA LYS A 73 8.50 -10.25 1.12
C LYS A 73 9.51 -9.97 2.22
N ILE A 74 9.16 -10.39 3.42
CA ILE A 74 10.07 -10.41 4.57
C ILE A 74 10.32 -11.88 4.86
N VAL A 75 11.55 -12.31 4.63
CA VAL A 75 11.99 -13.64 5.07
C VAL A 75 12.34 -13.49 6.55
N ILE A 76 11.54 -14.13 7.42
CA ILE A 76 11.82 -14.22 8.85
C ILE A 76 12.44 -15.59 9.05
N GLU A 77 13.73 -15.65 9.35
CA GLU A 77 14.37 -16.89 9.72
C GLU A 77 13.86 -17.36 11.09
N PRO A 78 13.48 -18.64 11.25
CA PRO A 78 13.01 -19.15 12.53
C PRO A 78 14.16 -19.14 13.53
N VAL A 79 14.02 -18.37 14.61
CA VAL A 79 14.95 -18.37 15.73
C VAL A 79 14.33 -19.11 16.91
N ASN A 80 14.99 -20.18 17.36
CA ASN A 80 14.61 -20.87 18.59
C ASN A 80 15.34 -20.21 19.76
N LEU A 81 14.58 -19.55 20.64
CA LEU A 81 15.12 -19.00 21.88
C LEU A 81 14.98 -20.06 22.99
N LEU A 82 16.09 -20.71 23.32
CA LEU A 82 16.15 -21.64 24.45
C LEU A 82 16.62 -20.88 25.70
N PHE A 83 15.79 -20.85 26.74
CA PHE A 83 16.17 -20.29 28.04
C PHE A 83 16.41 -21.42 29.02
N ILE A 84 17.61 -21.45 29.61
CA ILE A 84 18.02 -22.48 30.57
C ILE A 84 18.04 -21.85 31.95
N ASP A 85 17.33 -22.46 32.90
CA ASP A 85 17.35 -22.03 34.29
C ASP A 85 18.72 -22.36 34.92
N ASN A 86 19.38 -21.35 35.49
CA ASN A 86 20.65 -21.46 36.20
C ASN A 86 20.49 -21.33 37.73
N SER A 87 19.26 -21.47 38.24
CA SER A 87 18.96 -21.44 39.67
C SER A 87 19.69 -22.55 40.45
N ARG A 88 19.93 -22.30 41.75
CA ARG A 88 20.57 -23.29 42.64
C ARG A 88 19.79 -24.59 42.74
N SER A 89 18.47 -24.56 42.59
CA SER A 89 17.60 -25.75 42.59
C SER A 89 17.88 -26.72 41.45
N ILE A 90 18.37 -26.22 40.31
CA ILE A 90 18.76 -27.06 39.17
C ILE A 90 20.14 -27.70 39.39
N GLN A 91 21.02 -27.02 40.13
CA GLN A 91 22.40 -27.45 40.39
C GLN A 91 22.53 -28.34 41.65
N ILE A 92 21.45 -28.56 42.40
CA ILE A 92 21.46 -29.45 43.56
C ILE A 92 21.72 -30.89 43.12
N ASP A 93 22.66 -31.55 43.80
CA ASP A 93 22.90 -32.97 43.67
C ASP A 93 21.88 -33.75 44.52
N ASP A 94 20.84 -34.27 43.86
CA ASP A 94 19.81 -35.12 44.46
C ASP A 94 19.78 -36.53 43.84
N GLY A 95 20.87 -36.93 43.17
CA GLY A 95 20.97 -38.21 42.48
C GLY A 95 20.25 -38.28 41.12
N THR A 96 19.51 -37.24 40.71
CA THR A 96 18.82 -37.21 39.40
C THR A 96 19.63 -36.57 38.26
N LYS A 97 20.83 -36.04 38.55
CA LYS A 97 21.79 -35.50 37.55
C LYS A 97 21.16 -34.52 36.54
N ARG A 98 20.36 -33.58 37.06
CA ARG A 98 19.57 -32.63 36.24
C ARG A 98 20.44 -31.76 35.32
N ASP A 99 21.55 -31.22 35.83
CA ASP A 99 22.47 -30.39 35.04
C ASP A 99 23.11 -31.16 33.87
N GLU A 100 23.56 -32.40 34.09
CA GLU A 100 24.11 -33.26 33.02
C GLU A 100 23.05 -33.56 31.94
N THR A 101 21.81 -33.82 32.36
CA THR A 101 20.69 -34.11 31.44
C THR A 101 20.36 -32.90 30.57
N ILE A 102 20.31 -31.70 31.17
CA ILE A 102 20.05 -30.45 30.45
C ILE A 102 21.17 -30.15 29.45
N ARG A 103 22.44 -30.34 29.83
CA ARG A 103 23.57 -30.13 28.91
C ARG A 103 23.56 -31.07 27.72
N THR A 104 23.22 -32.34 27.96
CA THR A 104 23.12 -33.36 26.89
C THR A 104 22.02 -32.98 25.89
N PHE A 105 20.86 -32.53 26.38
CA PHE A 105 19.75 -32.08 25.55
C PHE A 105 20.05 -30.84 24.70
N ILE A 106 20.97 -29.97 25.13
CA ILE A 106 21.37 -28.77 24.38
C ILE A 106 22.41 -29.09 23.29
N SER A 107 23.20 -30.14 23.48
CA SER A 107 24.24 -30.56 22.54
C SER A 107 23.75 -31.45 21.40
N ASP A 108 22.57 -32.07 21.56
CA ASP A 108 21.86 -32.82 20.52
C ASP A 108 21.16 -31.87 19.52
#